data_AF-A0A662U2D2-F1
#
_entry.id   AF-A0A662U2D2-F1
#
_cell.length_a   1.000
_cell.length_b   1.000
_cell.length_c   1.000
_cell.angle_alpha   90.00
_cell.angle_beta   90.00
_cell.angle_gamma   90.00
#
_symmetry.space_group_name_H-M   'P 1'
#
loop_
_entity.id
_entity.type
_entity.pdbx_description
1 polymer ?
#
loop_
_entity_poly.entity_id
_entity_poly.type
_entity_poly.pdbx_seq_one_letter_code
_entity_poly.pdbx_strand_id
1 'polypeptide(L)'
;VDSMPFSVFTKLYRRYYEIRENIASYLISMKKGVRYYIPAIIKITPQFMRLLGYFVAEGNYFAEHGLVFVSSNETIRNDIVYCLKSIILSFNSSRAKLIYRYKGKSPQIIVPSKLLYLIFRYVLGIEGKAQNKRFPWIVFNVSHRLLKEFLSAYLTGDGGLAAGKKGTFYIRFVTTSENIAYELAYILGLSNVQYRIREVMPSMENVLPTGHRSKHKQFWIEVNGISETLKLLEIAEFIDEDRRNKVLQIVSIAKKRKKVVKEDYVKELKVIRERRKVYDIIIDAPLNKAEEHVFFAGNGILIHNCQNYDISQTNIYGGVEVTAKELAVIQKELRNGGARNINHVGGDPTPSLHTIIESLKYLDVNVPQLWNSNMYLTVESMKLLVDVIDIWLPDFKYGNNKCAIRLSTAPKYFEIVTRNLKIAIEHGDMIIRHLVLPNHLECCTKPILRWIAENLPTNKVLVNIMAQYRPEYLVAKYPSKWPDVVRRPTHKEMLEAYTFAKNLGIMFEPVS
;
A
#
# COMPACT_ATOMS: atom_id res chain seq x y z
N VAL A 1 -44.91 -5.30 1.05
CA VAL A 1 -43.57 -5.89 1.24
C VAL A 1 -43.44 -6.28 2.70
N ASP A 2 -43.31 -7.58 2.93
CA ASP A 2 -43.04 -8.10 4.28
C ASP A 2 -41.59 -7.82 4.65
N SER A 3 -41.35 -7.60 5.94
CA SER A 3 -40.04 -7.21 6.46
C SER A 3 -39.76 -7.91 7.77
N MET A 4 -38.53 -8.36 7.96
CA MET A 4 -38.07 -9.04 9.16
C MET A 4 -36.99 -8.22 9.86
N PRO A 5 -36.94 -8.16 11.20
CA PRO A 5 -35.84 -7.55 11.92
C PRO A 5 -34.50 -8.22 11.58
N PHE A 6 -33.44 -7.41 11.40
CA PHE A 6 -32.11 -7.91 11.02
C PHE A 6 -31.54 -8.94 12.00
N SER A 7 -31.79 -8.77 13.31
CA SER A 7 -31.37 -9.71 14.35
C SER A 7 -32.07 -11.08 14.27
N VAL A 8 -33.29 -11.14 13.73
CA VAL A 8 -34.00 -12.40 13.48
C VAL A 8 -33.45 -13.02 12.19
N PHE A 9 -33.28 -12.20 11.15
CA PHE A 9 -32.69 -12.65 9.89
C PHE A 9 -31.32 -13.32 10.08
N THR A 10 -30.42 -12.74 10.87
CA THR A 10 -29.08 -13.31 11.10
C THR A 10 -29.12 -14.67 11.81
N LYS A 11 -30.06 -14.88 12.72
CA LYS A 11 -30.27 -16.20 13.36
C LYS A 11 -30.74 -17.23 12.34
N LEU A 12 -31.69 -16.85 11.49
CA LEU A 12 -32.23 -17.75 10.46
C LEU A 12 -31.19 -18.03 9.36
N TYR A 13 -30.45 -17.02 8.90
CA TYR A 13 -29.37 -17.14 7.93
C TYR A 13 -28.29 -18.13 8.35
N ARG A 14 -27.96 -18.18 9.65
CA ARG A 14 -26.98 -19.16 10.18
C ARG A 14 -27.52 -20.59 10.20
N ARG A 15 -28.83 -20.76 10.40
CA ARG A 15 -29.47 -22.05 10.66
C ARG A 15 -30.02 -22.72 9.40
N TYR A 16 -30.53 -21.95 8.44
CA TYR A 16 -31.26 -22.46 7.28
C TYR A 16 -30.49 -22.17 5.99
N TYR A 17 -30.28 -23.20 5.19
CA TYR A 17 -29.51 -23.13 3.95
C TYR A 17 -30.26 -22.33 2.87
N GLU A 18 -31.58 -22.47 2.80
CA GLU A 18 -32.46 -21.82 1.83
C GLU A 18 -32.38 -20.29 1.90
N ILE A 19 -32.22 -19.73 3.11
CA ILE A 19 -32.05 -18.29 3.31
C ILE A 19 -30.69 -17.82 2.78
N ARG A 20 -29.65 -18.67 2.86
CA ARG A 20 -28.33 -18.34 2.33
C ARG A 20 -28.34 -18.35 0.80
N GLU A 21 -28.94 -19.36 0.18
CA GLU A 21 -29.07 -19.46 -1.28
C GLU A 21 -29.85 -18.27 -1.88
N ASN A 22 -30.86 -17.78 -1.16
CA ASN A 22 -31.71 -16.69 -1.65
C ASN A 22 -31.25 -15.29 -1.24
N ILE A 23 -30.06 -15.14 -0.65
CA ILE A 23 -29.57 -13.86 -0.09
C ILE A 23 -29.62 -12.70 -1.10
N ALA A 24 -29.40 -12.98 -2.39
CA ALA A 24 -29.39 -11.99 -3.47
C ALA A 24 -30.76 -11.36 -3.73
N SER A 25 -31.85 -12.03 -3.34
CA SER A 25 -33.23 -11.54 -3.52
C SER A 25 -33.66 -10.55 -2.42
N TYR A 26 -32.93 -10.51 -1.30
CA TYR A 26 -33.32 -9.71 -0.14
C TYR A 26 -32.84 -8.26 -0.25
N LEU A 27 -33.58 -7.38 0.43
CA LEU A 27 -33.30 -5.95 0.53
C LEU A 27 -33.09 -5.56 2.00
N ILE A 28 -32.20 -4.61 2.23
CA ILE A 28 -31.90 -4.03 3.54
C ILE A 28 -32.46 -2.61 3.62
N SER A 29 -33.12 -2.28 4.72
CA SER A 29 -33.63 -0.94 5.04
C SER A 29 -33.58 -0.69 6.55
N MET A 30 -33.68 0.58 6.98
CA MET A 30 -33.66 0.94 8.41
C MET A 30 -34.97 0.60 9.14
N LYS A 31 -36.12 0.77 8.48
CA LYS A 31 -37.46 0.49 9.02
C LYS A 31 -38.43 0.23 7.86
N LYS A 32 -39.47 -0.57 8.13
CA LYS A 32 -40.60 -0.76 7.21
C LYS A 32 -41.16 0.60 6.75
N GLY A 33 -41.28 0.79 5.45
CA GLY A 33 -41.82 2.02 4.83
C GLY A 33 -40.80 3.15 4.58
N VAL A 34 -39.53 2.98 4.95
CA VAL A 34 -38.48 3.95 4.58
C VAL A 34 -38.17 3.85 3.08
N ARG A 35 -38.05 5.02 2.43
CA ARG A 35 -37.88 5.16 0.98
C ARG A 35 -36.57 4.58 0.40
N TYR A 36 -35.56 4.39 1.25
CA TYR A 36 -34.23 3.95 0.84
C TYR A 36 -33.98 2.52 1.29
N TYR A 37 -33.88 1.64 0.30
CA TYR A 37 -33.48 0.24 0.46
C TYR A 37 -32.31 -0.04 -0.49
N ILE A 38 -31.46 -0.98 -0.08
CA ILE A 38 -30.34 -1.47 -0.89
C ILE A 38 -30.40 -3.00 -0.98
N PRO A 39 -29.80 -3.61 -2.01
CA PRO A 39 -29.64 -5.06 -2.06
C PRO A 39 -28.86 -5.59 -0.85
N ALA A 40 -29.22 -6.78 -0.36
CA ALA A 40 -28.47 -7.43 0.72
C ALA A 40 -27.05 -7.83 0.29
N ILE A 41 -26.85 -8.13 -1.00
CA ILE A 41 -25.52 -8.22 -1.62
C ILE A 41 -25.23 -6.93 -2.39
N ILE A 42 -24.26 -6.15 -1.90
CA ILE A 42 -23.74 -5.00 -2.64
C ILE A 42 -22.62 -5.49 -3.56
N LYS A 43 -22.87 -5.50 -4.87
CA LYS A 43 -21.83 -5.83 -5.85
C LYS A 43 -20.80 -4.70 -5.93
N ILE A 44 -19.53 -5.08 -5.96
CA ILE A 44 -18.42 -4.13 -6.13
C ILE A 44 -18.27 -3.82 -7.62
N THR A 45 -18.94 -2.77 -8.06
CA THR A 45 -18.99 -2.33 -9.45
C THR A 45 -18.09 -1.12 -9.69
N PRO A 46 -17.75 -0.80 -10.96
CA PRO A 46 -17.08 0.45 -11.31
C PRO A 46 -17.74 1.69 -10.68
N GLN A 47 -19.08 1.77 -10.74
CA GLN A 47 -19.86 2.87 -10.20
C GLN A 47 -19.79 2.94 -8.67
N PHE A 48 -19.77 1.79 -7.98
CA PHE A 48 -19.58 1.76 -6.53
C PHE A 48 -18.20 2.28 -6.14
N MET A 49 -17.15 1.80 -6.78
CA MET A 49 -15.78 2.27 -6.52
C MET A 49 -15.62 3.77 -6.81
N ARG A 50 -16.22 4.24 -7.89
CA ARG A 50 -16.23 5.66 -8.26
C ARG A 50 -16.95 6.53 -7.22
N LEU A 51 -18.10 6.08 -6.72
CA LEU A 51 -18.82 6.76 -5.64
C LEU A 51 -17.96 6.87 -4.36
N LEU A 52 -17.22 5.80 -4.03
CA LEU A 52 -16.30 5.83 -2.88
C LEU A 52 -15.19 6.87 -3.09
N GLY A 53 -14.59 6.93 -4.29
CA GLY A 53 -13.57 7.93 -4.61
C GLY A 53 -14.10 9.36 -4.48
N TYR A 54 -15.30 9.62 -4.99
CA TYR A 54 -15.96 10.91 -4.82
C TYR A 54 -16.32 11.23 -3.37
N PHE A 55 -16.72 10.25 -2.57
CA PHE A 55 -17.03 10.50 -1.17
C PHE A 55 -15.77 10.83 -0.35
N VAL A 56 -14.67 10.13 -0.64
CA VAL A 56 -13.39 10.42 0.00
C VAL A 56 -12.90 11.83 -0.35
N ALA A 57 -13.03 12.26 -1.61
CA ALA A 57 -12.66 13.62 -2.02
C ALA A 57 -13.69 14.68 -1.55
N GLU A 58 -14.89 14.64 -2.12
CA GLU A 58 -15.89 15.72 -2.06
C GLU A 58 -17.01 15.46 -1.03
N GLY A 59 -16.97 14.30 -0.35
CA GLY A 59 -18.03 13.84 0.54
C GLY A 59 -17.89 14.30 2.00
N ASN A 60 -19.02 14.38 2.69
CA ASN A 60 -19.09 14.55 4.13
C ASN A 60 -20.33 13.83 4.68
N TYR A 61 -20.35 13.55 5.98
CA TYR A 61 -21.52 13.00 6.64
C TYR A 61 -22.53 14.09 6.96
N PHE A 62 -23.81 13.84 6.67
CA PHE A 62 -24.93 14.67 7.11
C PHE A 62 -25.31 14.28 8.54
N ALA A 63 -24.47 14.64 9.51
CA ALA A 63 -24.53 14.08 10.86
C ALA A 63 -24.61 12.53 10.78
N GLU A 64 -25.56 11.91 11.48
CA GLU A 64 -25.81 10.46 11.42
C GLU A 64 -26.96 10.08 10.46
N HIS A 65 -27.41 11.04 9.64
CA HIS A 65 -28.62 10.91 8.84
C HIS A 65 -28.35 10.59 7.37
N GLY A 66 -27.10 10.68 6.91
CA GLY A 66 -26.79 10.37 5.53
C GLY A 66 -25.45 10.92 5.03
N LEU A 67 -25.37 11.06 3.71
CA LEU A 67 -24.19 11.51 2.99
C LEU A 67 -24.47 12.85 2.30
N VAL A 68 -23.47 13.70 2.22
CA VAL A 68 -23.47 14.92 1.41
C VAL A 68 -22.26 14.89 0.50
N PHE A 69 -22.41 15.28 -0.76
CA PHE A 69 -21.30 15.59 -1.66
C PHE A 69 -21.38 17.07 -2.02
N VAL A 70 -20.25 17.76 -2.05
CA VAL A 70 -20.19 19.19 -2.38
C VAL A 70 -19.21 19.35 -3.53
N SER A 71 -19.67 19.81 -4.69
CA SER A 71 -18.75 20.11 -5.80
C SER A 71 -19.30 21.22 -6.69
N SER A 72 -18.43 22.15 -7.08
CA SER A 72 -18.76 23.20 -8.05
C SER A 72 -18.78 22.66 -9.50
N ASN A 73 -18.10 21.55 -9.77
CA ASN A 73 -18.04 20.93 -11.09
C ASN A 73 -19.32 20.15 -11.42
N GLU A 74 -19.96 20.48 -12.54
CA GLU A 74 -21.22 19.86 -12.96
C GLU A 74 -21.05 18.41 -13.41
N THR A 75 -19.96 18.10 -14.12
CA THR A 75 -19.63 16.73 -14.56
C THR A 75 -19.49 15.80 -13.36
N ILE A 76 -18.76 16.23 -12.33
CA ILE A 76 -18.60 15.46 -11.07
C ILE A 76 -19.97 15.21 -10.43
N ARG A 77 -20.82 16.24 -10.31
CA ARG A 77 -22.15 16.08 -9.70
C ARG A 77 -23.03 15.11 -10.47
N ASN A 78 -23.04 15.20 -11.80
CA ASN A 78 -23.84 14.32 -12.64
C ASN A 78 -23.38 12.86 -12.52
N ASP A 79 -22.07 12.62 -12.47
CA ASP A 79 -21.52 11.27 -12.32
C ASP A 79 -21.76 10.69 -10.92
N ILE A 80 -21.70 11.51 -9.86
CA ILE A 80 -22.12 11.09 -8.50
C ILE A 80 -23.58 10.66 -8.50
N VAL A 81 -24.48 11.43 -9.13
CA VAL A 81 -25.90 11.07 -9.22
C VAL A 81 -26.10 9.77 -10.01
N TYR A 82 -25.36 9.59 -11.11
CA TYR A 82 -25.37 8.35 -11.89
C TYR A 82 -24.92 7.15 -11.03
N CYS A 83 -23.81 7.29 -10.30
CA CYS A 83 -23.32 6.24 -9.43
C CYS A 83 -24.32 5.90 -8.32
N LEU A 84 -24.89 6.91 -7.65
CA LEU A 84 -25.92 6.72 -6.61
C LEU A 84 -27.15 5.95 -7.13
N LYS A 85 -27.62 6.29 -8.34
CA LYS A 85 -28.75 5.62 -8.99
C LYS A 85 -28.46 4.16 -9.35
N SER A 86 -27.20 3.82 -9.65
CA SER A 86 -26.80 2.44 -9.94
C SER A 86 -26.77 1.54 -8.70
N ILE A 87 -26.53 2.12 -7.52
CA ILE A 87 -26.39 1.36 -6.25
C ILE A 87 -27.74 1.30 -5.52
N ILE A 88 -28.50 2.41 -5.55
CA ILE A 88 -29.75 2.56 -4.81
C ILE A 88 -30.87 2.63 -5.84
N LEU A 89 -31.39 1.45 -6.20
CA LEU A 89 -32.43 1.28 -7.21
C LEU A 89 -33.67 2.13 -6.92
N SER A 90 -33.97 2.41 -5.65
CA SER A 90 -35.11 3.25 -5.25
C SER A 90 -35.01 4.70 -5.73
N PHE A 91 -33.81 5.17 -6.12
CA PHE A 91 -33.65 6.50 -6.71
C PHE A 91 -34.17 6.62 -8.14
N ASN A 92 -34.20 5.52 -8.90
CA ASN A 92 -34.70 5.53 -10.29
C ASN A 92 -36.21 5.78 -10.36
N SER A 93 -36.97 5.40 -9.32
CA SER A 93 -38.42 5.59 -9.26
C SER A 93 -38.86 6.91 -8.60
N SER A 94 -37.93 7.81 -8.23
CA SER A 94 -38.22 8.93 -7.31
C SER A 94 -38.08 10.32 -7.94
N ARG A 95 -39.09 11.19 -7.76
CA ARG A 95 -39.04 12.68 -7.92
C ARG A 95 -38.04 13.37 -6.96
N ALA A 96 -37.08 12.65 -6.37
CA ALA A 96 -36.19 13.20 -5.36
C ALA A 96 -35.19 14.16 -6.00
N LYS A 97 -35.31 15.45 -5.68
CA LYS A 97 -34.30 16.45 -6.01
C LYS A 97 -33.05 16.16 -5.16
N LEU A 98 -32.06 15.48 -5.74
CA LEU A 98 -30.81 15.17 -5.06
C LEU A 98 -29.87 16.37 -4.99
N ILE A 99 -29.96 17.28 -5.96
CA ILE A 99 -29.10 18.47 -6.06
C ILE A 99 -29.79 19.67 -5.42
N TYR A 100 -29.18 20.19 -4.37
CA TYR A 100 -29.61 21.36 -3.62
C TYR A 100 -28.67 22.53 -3.90
N ARG A 101 -29.24 23.71 -4.19
CA ARG A 101 -28.48 24.95 -4.39
C ARG A 101 -28.86 25.91 -3.27
N TYR A 102 -27.88 26.25 -2.44
CA TYR A 102 -28.05 27.21 -1.35
C TYR A 102 -27.31 28.50 -1.71
N LYS A 103 -27.88 29.67 -1.37
CA LYS A 103 -27.26 30.97 -1.66
C LYS A 103 -25.88 31.05 -1.00
N GLY A 104 -24.85 31.39 -1.77
CA GLY A 104 -23.46 31.52 -1.29
C GLY A 104 -22.72 30.20 -1.02
N LYS A 105 -23.29 29.04 -1.38
CA LYS A 105 -22.62 27.73 -1.25
C LYS A 105 -22.57 27.01 -2.59
N SER A 106 -21.53 26.19 -2.77
CA SER A 106 -21.46 25.25 -3.89
C SER A 106 -22.67 24.29 -3.87
N PRO A 107 -23.18 23.88 -5.04
CA PRO A 107 -24.28 22.91 -5.10
C PRO A 107 -23.93 21.62 -4.35
N GLN A 108 -24.92 21.07 -3.65
CA GLN A 108 -24.75 19.90 -2.79
C GLN A 108 -25.65 18.76 -3.26
N ILE A 109 -25.13 17.53 -3.21
CA ILE A 109 -25.92 16.31 -3.37
C ILE A 109 -26.17 15.75 -1.99
N ILE A 110 -27.43 15.74 -1.54
CA ILE A 110 -27.78 15.26 -0.20
C ILE A 110 -28.53 13.93 -0.33
N VAL A 111 -28.00 12.92 0.36
CA VAL A 111 -28.54 11.57 0.40
C VAL A 111 -28.93 11.24 1.85
N PRO A 112 -30.19 11.47 2.25
CA PRO A 112 -30.65 11.26 3.63
C PRO A 112 -30.92 9.78 3.92
N SER A 113 -29.85 8.97 3.94
CA SER A 113 -29.90 7.55 4.23
C SER A 113 -28.98 7.19 5.41
N LYS A 114 -29.58 6.96 6.58
CA LYS A 114 -28.86 6.44 7.76
C LYS A 114 -28.19 5.09 7.47
N LEU A 115 -28.78 4.27 6.59
CA LEU A 115 -28.19 3.00 6.18
C LEU A 115 -26.85 3.19 5.46
N LEU A 116 -26.78 4.13 4.50
CA LEU A 116 -25.53 4.44 3.81
C LEU A 116 -24.50 5.08 4.73
N TYR A 117 -24.96 5.95 5.65
CA TYR A 117 -24.10 6.49 6.70
C TYR A 117 -23.40 5.35 7.46
N LEU A 118 -24.17 4.35 7.92
CA LEU A 118 -23.61 3.20 8.67
C LEU A 118 -22.61 2.40 7.82
N ILE A 119 -22.95 2.13 6.56
CA ILE A 119 -22.07 1.39 5.65
C ILE A 119 -20.77 2.16 5.40
N PHE A 120 -20.85 3.43 5.03
CA PHE A 120 -19.66 4.22 4.72
C PHE A 120 -18.80 4.43 5.96
N ARG A 121 -19.42 4.73 7.12
CA ARG A 121 -18.71 5.08 8.35
C ARG A 121 -18.08 3.89 9.05
N TYR A 122 -18.81 2.77 9.14
CA TYR A 122 -18.44 1.64 10.00
C TYR A 122 -18.08 0.38 9.23
N VAL A 123 -18.74 0.09 8.09
CA VAL A 123 -18.43 -1.10 7.29
C VAL A 123 -17.23 -0.85 6.38
N LEU A 124 -17.21 0.30 5.69
CA LEU A 124 -16.11 0.71 4.81
C LEU A 124 -15.01 1.47 5.56
N GLY A 125 -15.26 1.86 6.81
CA GLY A 125 -14.27 2.49 7.68
C GLY A 125 -13.86 3.90 7.27
N ILE A 126 -14.67 4.63 6.49
CA ILE A 126 -14.35 6.00 6.09
C ILE A 126 -14.63 6.91 7.30
N GLU A 127 -13.60 7.56 7.83
CA GLU A 127 -13.78 8.46 8.97
C GLU A 127 -14.41 9.80 8.60
N GLY A 128 -15.05 10.45 9.57
CA GLY A 128 -15.55 11.82 9.40
C GLY A 128 -14.43 12.85 9.53
N LYS A 129 -14.66 14.06 8.99
CA LYS A 129 -13.70 15.18 8.90
C LYS A 129 -12.52 14.89 7.97
N ALA A 130 -12.17 15.86 7.12
CA ALA A 130 -11.18 15.69 6.05
C ALA A 130 -9.81 15.18 6.54
N GLN A 131 -9.32 15.68 7.68
CA GLN A 131 -8.01 15.33 8.23
C GLN A 131 -7.89 13.90 8.77
N ASN A 132 -9.02 13.26 9.08
CA ASN A 132 -9.05 11.91 9.64
C ASN A 132 -9.44 10.86 8.60
N LYS A 133 -10.00 11.28 7.46
CA LYS A 133 -10.45 10.36 6.40
C LYS A 133 -9.35 9.36 6.04
N ARG A 134 -9.79 8.15 5.67
CA ARG A 134 -8.97 7.07 5.15
C ARG A 134 -9.59 6.56 3.86
N PHE A 135 -8.79 5.94 3.01
CA PHE A 135 -9.31 5.12 1.93
C PHE A 135 -10.05 3.90 2.51
N PRO A 136 -11.22 3.54 1.96
CA PRO A 136 -11.94 2.37 2.44
C PRO A 136 -11.12 1.10 2.15
N TRP A 137 -11.11 0.15 3.10
CA TRP A 137 -10.25 -1.04 3.06
C TRP A 137 -10.38 -1.86 1.76
N ILE A 138 -11.53 -1.78 1.11
CA ILE A 138 -11.82 -2.50 -0.13
C ILE A 138 -10.94 -2.05 -1.30
N VAL A 139 -10.44 -0.81 -1.29
CA VAL A 139 -9.57 -0.26 -2.34
C VAL A 139 -8.28 -1.06 -2.50
N PHE A 140 -7.80 -1.68 -1.44
CA PHE A 140 -6.58 -2.49 -1.44
C PHE A 140 -6.82 -3.95 -1.89
N ASN A 141 -8.07 -4.34 -2.14
CA ASN A 141 -8.48 -5.72 -2.40
C ASN A 141 -9.36 -5.85 -3.65
N VAL A 142 -9.17 -4.98 -4.64
CA VAL A 142 -9.92 -4.98 -5.90
C VAL A 142 -8.98 -5.03 -7.10
N SER A 143 -9.47 -5.50 -8.25
CA SER A 143 -8.71 -5.53 -9.48
C SER A 143 -8.28 -4.13 -9.94
N HIS A 144 -7.21 -4.04 -10.73
CA HIS A 144 -6.72 -2.77 -11.31
C HIS A 144 -7.81 -1.94 -11.98
N ARG A 145 -8.74 -2.59 -12.69
CA ARG A 145 -9.87 -1.93 -13.33
C ARG A 145 -10.77 -1.20 -12.31
N LEU A 146 -11.07 -1.85 -11.19
CA LEU A 146 -11.93 -1.28 -10.14
C LEU A 146 -11.18 -0.25 -9.29
N LEU A 147 -9.90 -0.50 -9.01
CA LEU A 147 -9.01 0.48 -8.39
C LEU A 147 -8.94 1.77 -9.22
N LYS A 148 -8.85 1.63 -10.55
CA LYS A 148 -8.83 2.76 -11.47
C LYS A 148 -10.03 3.67 -11.34
N GLU A 149 -11.22 3.11 -11.16
CA GLU A 149 -12.45 3.88 -10.99
C GLU A 149 -12.43 4.72 -9.69
N PHE A 150 -11.95 4.13 -8.60
CA PHE A 150 -11.80 4.83 -7.32
C PHE A 150 -10.79 5.97 -7.42
N LEU A 151 -9.57 5.68 -7.89
CA LEU A 151 -8.50 6.66 -7.97
C LEU A 151 -8.82 7.78 -8.97
N SER A 152 -9.51 7.48 -10.06
CA SER A 152 -9.95 8.48 -11.04
C SER A 152 -10.96 9.46 -10.43
N ALA A 153 -11.93 8.97 -9.67
CA ALA A 153 -12.87 9.83 -8.94
C ALA A 153 -12.19 10.67 -7.87
N TYR A 154 -11.31 10.05 -7.08
CA TYR A 154 -10.55 10.75 -6.05
C TYR A 154 -9.64 11.84 -6.65
N LEU A 155 -8.86 11.51 -7.70
CA LEU A 155 -8.02 12.46 -8.44
C LEU A 155 -8.83 13.61 -9.04
N THR A 156 -10.03 13.30 -9.55
CA THR A 156 -10.90 14.30 -10.15
C THR A 156 -11.45 15.27 -9.10
N GLY A 157 -11.82 14.79 -7.91
CA GLY A 157 -12.31 15.64 -6.83
C GLY A 157 -11.21 16.47 -6.17
N ASP A 158 -10.16 15.80 -5.66
CA ASP A 158 -9.15 16.40 -4.77
C ASP A 158 -7.76 16.55 -5.43
N GLY A 159 -7.67 16.35 -6.75
CA GLY A 159 -6.44 16.48 -7.50
C GLY A 159 -6.47 17.56 -8.58
N GLY A 160 -5.33 17.75 -9.24
CA GLY A 160 -5.20 18.75 -10.28
C GLY A 160 -3.92 18.64 -11.09
N LEU A 161 -3.84 19.52 -12.09
CA LEU A 161 -2.67 19.70 -12.94
C LEU A 161 -1.94 20.96 -12.50
N ALA A 162 -0.64 20.85 -12.23
CA ALA A 162 0.22 21.98 -11.95
C ALA A 162 1.31 22.09 -13.01
N ALA A 163 1.55 23.31 -13.50
CA ALA A 163 2.69 23.62 -14.35
C ALA A 163 3.93 23.89 -13.48
N GLY A 164 5.06 23.33 -13.88
CA GLY A 164 6.36 23.58 -13.27
C GLY A 164 7.25 24.47 -14.10
N LYS A 165 8.46 24.70 -13.59
CA LYS A 165 9.53 25.38 -14.32
C LYS A 165 9.96 24.54 -15.53
N LYS A 166 10.38 25.23 -16.61
CA LYS A 166 10.94 24.62 -17.84
C LYS A 166 9.98 23.63 -18.56
N GLY A 167 8.67 23.90 -18.54
CA GLY A 167 7.68 23.07 -19.25
C GLY A 167 7.43 21.69 -18.63
N THR A 168 7.81 21.50 -17.36
CA THR A 168 7.42 20.31 -16.59
C THR A 168 5.96 20.44 -16.13
N PHE A 169 5.27 19.32 -15.97
CA PHE A 169 3.92 19.29 -15.41
C PHE A 169 3.83 18.22 -14.32
N TYR A 170 2.90 18.42 -13.41
CA TYR A 170 2.65 17.53 -12.28
C TYR A 170 1.16 17.17 -12.29
N ILE A 171 0.88 15.88 -12.18
CA ILE A 171 -0.42 15.41 -11.73
C ILE A 171 -0.32 15.31 -10.21
N ARG A 172 -1.17 16.05 -9.50
CA ARG A 172 -1.10 16.16 -8.04
C ARG A 172 -2.40 15.67 -7.42
N PHE A 173 -2.29 14.83 -6.41
CA PHE A 173 -3.34 14.59 -5.43
C PHE A 173 -3.11 15.49 -4.23
N VAL A 174 -4.18 16.09 -3.68
CA VAL A 174 -4.12 16.97 -2.52
C VAL A 174 -4.98 16.38 -1.42
N THR A 175 -4.48 16.37 -0.18
CA THR A 175 -5.28 15.97 0.98
C THR A 175 -4.82 16.69 2.24
N THR A 176 -5.71 16.81 3.22
CA THR A 176 -5.36 17.23 4.59
C THR A 176 -5.23 16.03 5.53
N SER A 177 -5.59 14.82 5.07
CA SER A 177 -5.39 13.58 5.83
C SER A 177 -4.00 13.01 5.59
N GLU A 178 -3.23 12.89 6.68
CA GLU A 178 -1.96 12.19 6.64
C GLU A 178 -2.14 10.70 6.30
N ASN A 179 -3.23 10.08 6.74
CA ASN A 179 -3.54 8.68 6.44
C ASN A 179 -3.72 8.48 4.93
N ILE A 180 -4.54 9.31 4.29
CA ILE A 180 -4.75 9.23 2.83
C ILE A 180 -3.46 9.49 2.08
N ALA A 181 -2.62 10.42 2.55
CA ALA A 181 -1.34 10.70 1.91
C ALA A 181 -0.45 9.44 1.86
N TYR A 182 -0.39 8.67 2.94
CA TYR A 182 0.38 7.43 3.01
C TYR A 182 -0.31 6.23 2.32
N GLU A 183 -1.63 6.12 2.42
CA GLU A 183 -2.42 5.08 1.74
C GLU A 183 -2.35 5.24 0.22
N LEU A 184 -2.42 6.47 -0.29
CA LEU A 184 -2.22 6.76 -1.71
C LEU A 184 -0.78 6.50 -2.15
N ALA A 185 0.19 6.96 -1.36
CA ALA A 185 1.61 6.70 -1.59
C ALA A 185 1.89 5.18 -1.72
N TYR A 186 1.31 4.38 -0.83
CA TYR A 186 1.37 2.92 -0.89
C TYR A 186 0.78 2.35 -2.19
N ILE A 187 -0.43 2.77 -2.58
CA ILE A 187 -1.07 2.31 -3.83
C ILE A 187 -0.26 2.69 -5.07
N LEU A 188 0.27 3.91 -5.12
CA LEU A 188 1.13 4.37 -6.22
C LEU A 188 2.41 3.53 -6.27
N GLY A 189 3.03 3.25 -5.12
CA GLY A 189 4.21 2.39 -5.01
C GLY A 189 3.95 0.97 -5.51
N LEU A 190 2.85 0.33 -5.07
CA LEU A 190 2.42 -0.99 -5.55
C LEU A 190 2.15 -1.03 -7.05
N SER A 191 1.75 0.11 -7.62
CA SER A 191 1.51 0.26 -9.06
C SER A 191 2.76 0.73 -9.82
N ASN A 192 3.94 0.71 -9.19
CA ASN A 192 5.22 1.12 -9.75
C ASN A 192 5.24 2.57 -10.27
N VAL A 193 4.38 3.44 -9.73
CA VAL A 193 4.32 4.87 -10.04
C VAL A 193 5.20 5.62 -9.04
N GLN A 194 6.25 6.29 -9.53
CA GLN A 194 7.05 7.16 -8.67
C GLN A 194 6.30 8.47 -8.37
N TYR A 195 6.36 8.88 -7.11
CA TYR A 195 5.73 10.10 -6.62
C TYR A 195 6.63 10.85 -5.66
N ARG A 196 6.28 12.11 -5.40
CA ARG A 196 6.88 12.94 -4.36
C ARG A 196 5.79 13.40 -3.41
N ILE A 197 6.01 13.24 -2.10
CA ILE A 197 5.15 13.87 -1.09
C ILE A 197 5.76 15.21 -0.69
N ARG A 198 4.97 16.28 -0.74
CA ARG A 198 5.32 17.60 -0.23
C ARG A 198 4.33 18.01 0.84
N GLU A 199 4.83 18.32 2.02
CA GLU A 199 4.04 18.96 3.07
C GLU A 199 3.96 20.46 2.79
N VAL A 200 2.74 21.00 2.77
CA VAL A 200 2.46 22.41 2.52
C VAL A 200 1.67 22.96 3.70
N MET A 201 2.30 23.88 4.43
CA MET A 201 1.65 24.61 5.51
C MET A 201 0.72 25.70 4.94
N PRO A 202 -0.38 26.02 5.62
CA PRO A 202 -1.18 27.20 5.31
C PRO A 202 -0.28 28.44 5.24
N SER A 203 -0.27 29.15 4.11
CA SER A 203 0.45 30.43 3.98
C SER A 203 -0.38 31.42 3.17
N MET A 204 -0.05 32.71 3.27
CA MET A 204 -0.69 33.76 2.45
C MET A 204 -0.42 33.58 0.95
N GLU A 205 0.65 32.87 0.58
CA GLU A 205 1.11 32.65 -0.80
C GLU A 205 0.51 31.39 -1.45
N ASN A 206 0.00 30.43 -0.66
CA ASN A 206 -0.47 29.13 -1.15
C ASN A 206 -2.00 29.10 -1.22
N VAL A 207 -2.53 29.30 -2.43
CA VAL A 207 -3.95 29.13 -2.74
C VAL A 207 -4.18 27.72 -3.30
N LEU A 208 -5.23 27.03 -2.87
CA LEU A 208 -5.62 25.74 -3.46
C LEU A 208 -5.95 25.90 -4.95
N PRO A 209 -5.85 24.83 -5.76
CA PRO A 209 -6.37 24.82 -7.14
C PRO A 209 -7.86 25.24 -7.22
N THR A 210 -8.59 25.13 -6.11
CA THR A 210 -10.00 25.54 -5.95
C THR A 210 -10.19 27.03 -5.59
N GLY A 211 -9.11 27.81 -5.49
CA GLY A 211 -9.16 29.24 -5.12
C GLY A 211 -9.31 29.53 -3.61
N HIS A 212 -9.47 28.49 -2.79
CA HIS A 212 -9.68 28.63 -1.34
C HIS A 212 -8.39 28.46 -0.55
N ARG A 213 -8.32 29.08 0.63
CA ARG A 213 -7.19 28.90 1.57
C ARG A 213 -7.49 27.73 2.50
N SER A 214 -6.56 26.78 2.60
CA SER A 214 -6.64 25.73 3.62
C SER A 214 -6.24 26.31 4.96
N LYS A 215 -7.04 26.03 6.00
CA LYS A 215 -6.67 26.32 7.40
C LYS A 215 -5.75 25.24 8.00
N HIS A 216 -5.57 24.13 7.30
CA HIS A 216 -4.86 22.95 7.78
C HIS A 216 -3.67 22.62 6.89
N LYS A 217 -2.66 21.97 7.48
CA LYS A 217 -1.52 21.37 6.76
C LYS A 217 -2.04 20.45 5.65
N GLN A 218 -1.37 20.50 4.51
CA GLN A 218 -1.70 19.72 3.33
C GLN A 218 -0.56 18.80 2.94
N PHE A 219 -0.91 17.68 2.35
CA PHE A 219 -0.01 16.76 1.69
C PHE A 219 -0.30 16.80 0.20
N TRP A 220 0.71 17.13 -0.58
CA TRP A 220 0.67 17.13 -2.04
C TRP A 220 1.46 15.91 -2.52
N ILE A 221 0.77 14.96 -3.16
CA ILE A 221 1.37 13.76 -3.73
C ILE A 221 1.47 14.00 -5.23
N GLU A 222 2.69 14.25 -5.71
CA GLU A 222 2.96 14.72 -7.06
C GLU A 222 3.62 13.62 -7.90
N VAL A 223 3.01 13.32 -9.03
CA VAL A 223 3.58 12.46 -10.08
C VAL A 223 4.04 13.35 -11.23
N ASN A 224 5.29 13.19 -11.63
CA ASN A 224 5.90 14.03 -12.65
C ASN A 224 6.71 13.22 -13.66
N GLY A 225 6.80 13.74 -14.88
CA GLY A 225 7.52 13.11 -15.97
C GLY A 225 6.65 12.11 -16.73
N ILE A 226 6.91 12.02 -18.05
CA ILE A 226 6.04 11.31 -19.00
C ILE A 226 5.94 9.82 -18.68
N SER A 227 7.05 9.18 -18.28
CA SER A 227 7.08 7.75 -17.91
C SER A 227 6.12 7.47 -16.76
N GLU A 228 6.23 8.24 -15.67
CA GLU A 228 5.42 8.02 -14.48
C GLU A 228 3.97 8.46 -14.69
N THR A 229 3.73 9.46 -15.54
CA THR A 229 2.37 9.81 -15.99
C THR A 229 1.73 8.66 -16.78
N LEU A 230 2.46 7.97 -17.66
CA LEU A 230 1.91 6.85 -18.41
C LEU A 230 1.51 5.69 -17.48
N LYS A 231 2.36 5.36 -16.51
CA LYS A 231 2.03 4.35 -15.48
C LYS A 231 0.83 4.79 -14.63
N LEU A 232 0.77 6.07 -14.24
CA LEU A 232 -0.38 6.59 -13.50
C LEU A 232 -1.68 6.42 -14.29
N LEU A 233 -1.67 6.63 -15.61
CA LEU A 233 -2.87 6.49 -16.46
C LEU A 233 -3.40 5.05 -16.55
N GLU A 234 -2.60 4.05 -16.20
CA GLU A 234 -3.05 2.66 -16.07
C GLU A 234 -3.97 2.46 -14.86
N ILE A 235 -3.82 3.30 -13.83
CA ILE A 235 -4.56 3.18 -12.56
C ILE A 235 -5.37 4.42 -12.17
N ALA A 236 -5.26 5.56 -12.86
CA ALA A 236 -5.99 6.77 -12.52
C ALA A 236 -6.01 7.77 -13.69
N GLU A 237 -7.18 8.34 -13.98
CA GLU A 237 -7.33 9.41 -14.97
C GLU A 237 -8.35 10.45 -14.50
N PHE A 238 -8.30 11.65 -15.09
CA PHE A 238 -9.32 12.66 -14.85
C PHE A 238 -10.62 12.25 -15.55
N ILE A 239 -11.73 12.32 -14.83
CA ILE A 239 -13.06 12.03 -15.37
C ILE A 239 -13.60 13.23 -16.14
N ASP A 240 -13.27 14.46 -15.72
CA ASP A 240 -13.60 15.67 -16.49
C ASP A 240 -12.73 15.79 -17.75
N GLU A 241 -13.40 16.12 -18.86
CA GLU A 241 -12.77 16.09 -20.19
C GLU A 241 -11.64 17.11 -20.32
N ASP A 242 -11.79 18.29 -19.71
CA ASP A 242 -10.81 19.37 -19.82
C ASP A 242 -9.44 18.95 -19.27
N ARG A 243 -9.38 18.42 -18.04
CA ARG A 243 -8.10 17.96 -17.47
C ARG A 243 -7.60 16.70 -18.17
N ARG A 244 -8.48 15.77 -18.55
CA ARG A 244 -8.12 14.56 -19.29
C ARG A 244 -7.46 14.91 -20.63
N ASN A 245 -8.07 15.79 -21.41
CA ASN A 245 -7.57 16.22 -22.70
C ASN A 245 -6.24 16.96 -22.57
N LYS A 246 -6.07 17.80 -21.54
CA LYS A 246 -4.77 18.45 -21.24
C LYS A 246 -3.66 17.43 -20.98
N VAL A 247 -3.93 16.39 -20.18
CA VAL A 247 -2.94 15.32 -19.94
C VAL A 247 -2.59 14.60 -21.24
N LEU A 248 -3.59 14.19 -22.03
CA LEU A 248 -3.39 13.48 -23.29
C LEU A 248 -2.60 14.32 -24.30
N GLN A 249 -2.89 15.63 -24.41
CA GLN A 249 -2.14 16.55 -25.24
C GLN A 249 -0.67 16.60 -24.83
N ILE A 250 -0.37 16.77 -23.54
CA ILE A 250 1.01 16.81 -23.03
C ILE A 250 1.76 15.51 -23.32
N VAL A 251 1.13 14.37 -23.07
CA VAL A 251 1.71 13.04 -23.35
C VAL A 251 1.95 12.85 -24.84
N SER A 252 1.05 13.32 -25.71
CA SER A 252 1.21 13.21 -27.17
C SER A 252 2.37 14.05 -27.71
N ILE A 253 2.54 15.28 -27.23
CA ILE A 253 3.64 16.18 -27.61
C ILE A 253 4.98 15.58 -27.16
N ALA A 254 5.01 15.01 -25.97
CA ALA A 254 6.17 14.31 -25.45
C ALA A 254 6.57 13.08 -26.29
N LYS A 255 5.60 12.26 -26.71
CA LYS A 255 5.84 11.14 -27.63
C LYS A 255 6.43 11.62 -28.97
N LYS A 256 5.96 12.74 -29.51
CA LYS A 256 6.51 13.35 -30.75
C LYS A 256 7.94 13.86 -30.58
N ARG A 257 8.31 14.43 -29.44
CA ARG A 257 9.69 14.89 -29.17
C ARG A 257 10.71 13.76 -29.02
N LYS A 258 10.26 12.56 -28.61
CA LYS A 258 11.11 11.36 -28.50
C LYS A 258 11.42 10.67 -29.85
N LYS A 259 10.96 11.22 -30.99
CA LYS A 259 11.24 10.65 -32.32
C LYS A 259 12.68 10.83 -32.82
N VAL A 260 13.55 11.53 -32.09
CA VAL A 260 15.01 11.44 -32.29
C VAL A 260 15.50 10.23 -31.51
N VAL A 261 15.53 9.08 -32.17
CA VAL A 261 16.10 7.85 -31.64
C VAL A 261 17.62 8.02 -31.69
N LYS A 262 18.28 8.08 -30.53
CA LYS A 262 19.64 7.54 -30.43
C LYS A 262 19.45 6.03 -30.31
N GLU A 263 19.97 5.29 -31.27
CA GLU A 263 19.95 3.84 -31.24
C GLU A 263 20.77 3.36 -30.05
N ASP A 264 20.11 2.67 -29.11
CA ASP A 264 20.78 1.88 -28.10
C ASP A 264 21.13 0.53 -28.72
N TYR A 265 22.42 0.24 -28.87
CA TYR A 265 22.91 -1.07 -29.29
C TYR A 265 22.88 -2.02 -28.08
N VAL A 266 22.14 -3.12 -28.22
CA VAL A 266 22.26 -4.28 -27.31
C VAL A 266 23.56 -4.99 -27.68
N LYS A 267 24.54 -4.96 -26.80
CA LYS A 267 25.72 -5.84 -26.91
C LYS A 267 25.23 -7.28 -26.75
N GLU A 268 25.63 -8.15 -27.66
CA GLU A 268 25.27 -9.57 -27.67
C GLU A 268 25.50 -10.19 -26.27
N LEU A 269 24.43 -10.69 -25.67
CA LEU A 269 24.46 -11.30 -24.33
C LEU A 269 25.06 -12.70 -24.45
N LYS A 270 26.36 -12.83 -24.14
CA LYS A 270 26.95 -14.14 -23.83
C LYS A 270 26.67 -14.49 -22.37
N VAL A 271 25.89 -15.53 -22.14
CA VAL A 271 25.75 -16.17 -20.83
C VAL A 271 27.09 -16.83 -20.50
N ILE A 272 27.85 -16.24 -19.57
CA ILE A 272 29.19 -16.76 -19.18
C ILE A 272 29.06 -17.80 -18.06
N ARG A 273 27.99 -17.76 -17.25
CA ARG A 273 27.68 -18.79 -16.26
C ARG A 273 26.30 -18.60 -15.63
N GLU A 274 25.52 -19.67 -15.54
CA GLU A 274 24.37 -19.73 -14.64
C GLU A 274 24.90 -19.96 -13.21
N ARG A 275 24.57 -19.07 -12.26
CA ARG A 275 24.81 -19.31 -10.83
C ARG A 275 23.49 -19.24 -10.09
N ARG A 276 23.12 -20.38 -9.51
CA ARG A 276 22.00 -20.54 -8.56
C ARG A 276 22.39 -20.08 -7.14
N LYS A 277 21.34 -19.64 -6.44
CA LYS A 277 21.14 -19.39 -5.00
C LYS A 277 21.73 -18.10 -4.41
N VAL A 278 20.81 -17.20 -4.10
CA VAL A 278 20.97 -16.13 -3.10
C VAL A 278 20.66 -16.81 -1.77
N TYR A 279 21.66 -17.01 -0.92
CA TYR A 279 21.43 -17.60 0.39
C TYR A 279 20.94 -16.50 1.35
N ASP A 280 19.73 -16.70 1.86
CA ASP A 280 19.33 -16.23 3.18
C ASP A 280 20.04 -17.10 4.24
N ILE A 281 20.06 -16.65 5.50
CA ILE A 281 20.84 -17.24 6.59
C ILE A 281 20.74 -18.78 6.61
N ILE A 282 21.86 -19.48 6.37
CA ILE A 282 21.96 -20.94 6.50
C ILE A 282 22.29 -21.25 7.96
N ILE A 283 21.33 -21.79 8.71
CA ILE A 283 21.62 -22.44 10.00
C ILE A 283 22.00 -23.88 9.68
N ASP A 284 23.29 -24.22 9.84
CA ASP A 284 23.90 -25.55 9.65
C ASP A 284 23.00 -26.62 9.01
N ALA A 285 22.96 -26.60 7.67
CA ALA A 285 22.33 -27.62 6.85
C ALA A 285 23.39 -28.29 5.96
N PRO A 286 23.40 -29.63 5.83
CA PRO A 286 24.27 -30.33 4.89
C PRO A 286 24.10 -29.79 3.46
N LEU A 287 25.22 -29.59 2.75
CA LEU A 287 25.35 -29.00 1.40
C LEU A 287 24.37 -29.54 0.33
N ASN A 288 23.77 -30.69 0.59
CA ASN A 288 22.89 -31.47 -0.27
C ASN A 288 21.39 -31.25 -0.01
N LYS A 289 20.99 -30.33 0.90
CA LYS A 289 19.60 -29.87 1.03
C LYS A 289 19.48 -28.42 0.58
N ALA A 290 18.84 -28.21 -0.56
CA ALA A 290 18.38 -26.87 -0.92
C ALA A 290 17.32 -26.45 0.10
N GLU A 291 17.50 -25.34 0.80
CA GLU A 291 16.35 -24.71 1.45
C GLU A 291 15.48 -24.10 0.35
N GLU A 292 14.26 -24.60 0.26
CA GLU A 292 13.19 -24.06 -0.55
C GLU A 292 12.37 -23.13 0.34
N HIS A 293 12.27 -21.86 -0.04
CA HIS A 293 11.51 -20.84 0.69
C HIS A 293 10.23 -20.49 -0.05
N VAL A 294 9.21 -20.02 0.68
CA VAL A 294 8.00 -19.47 0.08
C VAL A 294 8.28 -18.01 -0.29
N PHE A 295 8.32 -17.72 -1.58
CA PHE A 295 8.54 -16.37 -2.10
C PHE A 295 7.22 -15.68 -2.47
N PHE A 296 6.96 -14.54 -1.86
CA PHE A 296 5.85 -13.65 -2.17
C PHE A 296 6.31 -12.53 -3.12
N ALA A 297 5.58 -12.35 -4.22
CA ALA A 297 5.83 -11.28 -5.16
C ALA A 297 5.30 -9.93 -4.62
N GLY A 298 5.95 -8.84 -5.04
CA GLY A 298 5.64 -7.50 -4.55
C GLY A 298 6.35 -7.14 -3.23
N ASN A 299 6.40 -5.84 -2.96
CA ASN A 299 6.97 -5.29 -1.74
C ASN A 299 6.06 -4.17 -1.24
N GLY A 300 5.84 -4.11 0.08
CA GLY A 300 5.07 -3.02 0.69
C GLY A 300 5.75 -1.66 0.63
N ILE A 301 7.01 -1.59 0.16
CA ILE A 301 7.80 -0.37 -0.02
C ILE A 301 8.59 -0.39 -1.35
N LEU A 302 8.76 0.77 -1.97
CA LEU A 302 9.55 0.94 -3.20
C LEU A 302 11.03 1.14 -2.87
N ILE A 303 11.83 0.09 -2.95
CA ILE A 303 13.26 0.10 -2.58
C ILE A 303 14.12 0.39 -3.83
N HIS A 304 14.79 1.54 -3.89
CA HIS A 304 15.55 1.97 -5.07
C HIS A 304 16.81 1.14 -5.35
N ASN A 305 17.32 0.44 -4.34
CA ASN A 305 18.50 -0.43 -4.39
C ASN A 305 18.15 -1.90 -4.18
N CYS A 306 16.91 -2.31 -4.50
CA CYS A 306 16.44 -3.68 -4.28
C CYS A 306 17.24 -4.69 -5.11
N GLN A 307 17.78 -5.73 -4.45
CA GLN A 307 18.52 -6.81 -5.12
C GLN A 307 17.58 -7.85 -5.76
N ASN A 308 16.34 -7.96 -5.26
CA ASN A 308 15.28 -8.81 -5.80
C ASN A 308 14.20 -7.96 -6.51
N TYR A 309 14.61 -6.89 -7.21
CA TYR A 309 13.68 -5.94 -7.82
C TYR A 309 12.81 -6.59 -8.91
N ASP A 310 13.30 -7.67 -9.51
CA ASP A 310 12.63 -8.47 -10.52
C ASP A 310 11.27 -8.97 -10.00
N ILE A 311 11.25 -9.64 -8.85
CA ILE A 311 10.04 -10.19 -8.23
C ILE A 311 9.29 -9.18 -7.34
N SER A 312 9.98 -8.14 -6.86
CA SER A 312 9.44 -7.23 -5.85
C SER A 312 8.98 -5.87 -6.36
N GLN A 313 9.48 -5.42 -7.52
CA GLN A 313 9.21 -4.08 -8.07
C GLN A 313 8.77 -4.11 -9.55
N THR A 314 9.34 -4.99 -10.38
CA THR A 314 9.09 -4.97 -11.83
C THR A 314 8.09 -6.01 -12.30
N ASN A 315 8.11 -7.21 -11.72
CA ASN A 315 7.25 -8.32 -12.11
C ASN A 315 6.44 -8.84 -10.91
N ILE A 316 5.75 -7.92 -10.24
CA ILE A 316 4.96 -8.20 -9.03
C ILE A 316 3.81 -9.20 -9.27
N TYR A 317 3.40 -9.38 -10.53
CA TYR A 317 2.39 -10.37 -10.95
C TYR A 317 3.01 -11.56 -11.69
N GLY A 318 4.34 -11.69 -11.68
CA GLY A 318 5.06 -12.78 -12.33
C GLY A 318 5.07 -14.09 -11.54
N GLY A 319 4.58 -14.06 -10.30
CA GLY A 319 4.39 -15.25 -9.49
C GLY A 319 3.18 -16.07 -9.91
N VAL A 320 2.98 -17.19 -9.23
CA VAL A 320 1.78 -18.02 -9.38
C VAL A 320 0.73 -17.53 -8.38
N GLU A 321 -0.48 -17.23 -8.85
CA GLU A 321 -1.60 -16.92 -7.97
C GLU A 321 -2.00 -18.19 -7.21
N VAL A 322 -2.07 -18.10 -5.88
CA VAL A 322 -2.38 -19.22 -4.99
C VAL A 322 -3.44 -18.82 -3.97
N THR A 323 -4.39 -19.71 -3.76
CA THR A 323 -5.36 -19.63 -2.66
C THR A 323 -4.73 -20.06 -1.35
N ALA A 324 -5.39 -19.75 -0.23
CA ALA A 324 -4.94 -20.17 1.10
C ALA A 324 -4.80 -21.70 1.24
N LYS A 325 -5.67 -22.48 0.58
CA LYS A 325 -5.61 -23.95 0.59
C LYS A 325 -4.42 -24.48 -0.20
N GLU A 326 -4.17 -23.92 -1.39
CA GLU A 326 -3.00 -24.28 -2.21
C GLU A 326 -1.70 -23.91 -1.49
N LEU A 327 -1.66 -22.75 -0.83
CA LEU A 327 -0.52 -22.35 -0.03
C LEU A 327 -0.24 -23.34 1.12
N ALA A 328 -1.27 -23.83 1.81
CA ALA A 328 -1.11 -24.84 2.85
C ALA A 328 -0.56 -26.18 2.31
N VAL A 329 -0.97 -26.58 1.09
CA VAL A 329 -0.41 -27.77 0.42
C VAL A 329 1.07 -27.56 0.10
N ILE A 330 1.45 -26.40 -0.44
CA ILE A 330 2.85 -26.06 -0.72
C ILE A 330 3.69 -26.12 0.56
N GLN A 331 3.22 -25.50 1.64
CA GLN A 331 3.91 -25.52 2.94
C GLN A 331 4.08 -26.96 3.48
N LYS A 332 3.05 -27.79 3.34
CA LYS A 332 3.10 -29.21 3.69
C LYS A 332 4.13 -29.98 2.88
N GLU A 333 4.17 -29.77 1.57
CA GLU A 333 5.15 -30.41 0.67
C GLU A 333 6.58 -30.01 1.04
N LEU A 334 6.84 -28.73 1.31
CA LEU A 334 8.14 -28.25 1.80
C LEU A 334 8.55 -28.95 3.08
N ARG A 335 7.63 -29.05 4.05
CA ARG A 335 7.88 -29.75 5.32
C ARG A 335 8.18 -31.23 5.09
N ASN A 336 7.39 -31.91 4.27
CA ASN A 336 7.60 -33.32 3.92
C ASN A 336 8.92 -33.55 3.15
N GLY A 337 9.35 -32.56 2.36
CA GLY A 337 10.65 -32.52 1.69
C GLY A 337 11.84 -32.29 2.63
N GLY A 338 11.58 -32.02 3.91
CA GLY A 338 12.59 -31.88 4.96
C GLY A 338 12.93 -30.44 5.33
N ALA A 339 12.12 -29.46 4.93
CA ALA A 339 12.24 -28.09 5.42
C ALA A 339 12.09 -28.05 6.94
N ARG A 340 13.00 -27.32 7.60
CA ARG A 340 13.00 -27.18 9.07
C ARG A 340 11.99 -26.15 9.56
N ASN A 341 11.66 -25.18 8.72
CA ASN A 341 10.69 -24.12 8.97
C ASN A 341 10.02 -23.73 7.65
N ILE A 342 8.92 -22.98 7.74
CA ILE A 342 8.31 -22.26 6.62
C ILE A 342 8.74 -20.79 6.74
N ASN A 343 9.63 -20.38 5.85
CA ASN A 343 10.10 -19.00 5.75
C ASN A 343 9.20 -18.21 4.78
N HIS A 344 8.41 -17.28 5.32
CA HIS A 344 7.61 -16.34 4.55
C HIS A 344 8.49 -15.16 4.10
N VAL A 345 9.01 -15.23 2.87
CA VAL A 345 9.99 -14.28 2.31
C VAL A 345 9.56 -13.83 0.90
N GLY A 346 10.27 -12.91 0.27
CA GLY A 346 9.92 -12.40 -1.05
C GLY A 346 10.51 -11.01 -1.28
N GLY A 347 9.68 -10.08 -1.72
CA GLY A 347 9.92 -8.65 -1.48
C GLY A 347 9.56 -8.26 -0.05
N ASP A 348 8.33 -8.55 0.36
CA ASP A 348 7.85 -8.53 1.74
C ASP A 348 6.61 -9.43 1.85
N PRO A 349 6.44 -10.25 2.89
CA PRO A 349 5.26 -11.13 3.03
C PRO A 349 3.99 -10.38 3.49
N THR A 350 4.11 -9.18 4.06
CA THR A 350 2.98 -8.41 4.61
C THR A 350 1.82 -8.15 3.62
N PRO A 351 2.05 -7.82 2.34
CA PRO A 351 0.95 -7.67 1.38
C PRO A 351 0.09 -8.93 1.24
N SER A 352 0.67 -10.11 1.45
CA SER A 352 0.00 -11.41 1.38
C SER A 352 -0.44 -11.96 2.74
N LEU A 353 -0.39 -11.13 3.80
CA LEU A 353 -0.67 -11.53 5.18
C LEU A 353 -2.01 -12.28 5.33
N HIS A 354 -3.06 -11.80 4.67
CA HIS A 354 -4.40 -12.40 4.76
C HIS A 354 -4.41 -13.85 4.26
N THR A 355 -3.79 -14.11 3.11
CA THR A 355 -3.67 -15.46 2.52
C THR A 355 -2.78 -16.35 3.37
N ILE A 356 -1.67 -15.81 3.90
CA ILE A 356 -0.75 -16.56 4.76
C ILE A 356 -1.46 -17.00 6.05
N ILE A 357 -2.10 -16.08 6.78
CA ILE A 357 -2.83 -16.40 8.01
C ILE A 357 -3.98 -17.38 7.74
N GLU A 358 -4.71 -17.21 6.63
CA GLU A 358 -5.77 -18.14 6.28
C GLU A 358 -5.24 -19.54 5.97
N SER A 359 -4.06 -19.66 5.34
CA SER A 359 -3.45 -20.96 5.01
C SER A 359 -3.18 -21.82 6.24
N LEU A 360 -2.86 -21.20 7.38
CA LEU A 360 -2.60 -21.89 8.64
C LEU A 360 -3.83 -22.67 9.16
N LYS A 361 -5.04 -22.31 8.74
CA LYS A 361 -6.27 -23.07 9.09
C LYS A 361 -6.33 -24.43 8.39
N TYR A 362 -5.64 -24.57 7.26
CA TYR A 362 -5.64 -25.77 6.42
C TYR A 362 -4.32 -26.55 6.53
N LEU A 363 -3.30 -25.98 7.17
CA LEU A 363 -2.01 -26.63 7.36
C LEU A 363 -2.12 -27.69 8.45
N ASP A 364 -1.96 -28.95 8.07
CA ASP A 364 -2.08 -30.12 8.95
C ASP A 364 -0.73 -30.72 9.38
N VAL A 365 0.36 -29.96 9.17
CA VAL A 365 1.70 -30.34 9.62
C VAL A 365 2.24 -29.35 10.64
N ASN A 366 2.90 -29.87 11.67
CA ASN A 366 3.60 -29.04 12.65
C ASN A 366 4.99 -28.64 12.11
N VAL A 367 5.14 -27.36 11.78
CA VAL A 367 6.37 -26.78 11.27
C VAL A 367 6.51 -25.33 11.75
N PRO A 368 7.68 -24.91 12.28
CA PRO A 368 7.91 -23.54 12.71
C PRO A 368 7.67 -22.53 11.58
N GLN A 369 7.02 -21.43 11.92
CA GLN A 369 6.71 -20.32 11.03
C GLN A 369 7.73 -19.19 11.23
N LEU A 370 8.40 -18.80 10.16
CA LEU A 370 9.41 -17.74 10.17
C LEU A 370 8.94 -16.56 9.32
N TRP A 371 8.98 -15.35 9.89
CA TRP A 371 8.54 -14.12 9.24
C TRP A 371 9.71 -13.24 8.83
N ASN A 372 9.99 -13.20 7.52
CA ASN A 372 11.12 -12.47 6.94
C ASN A 372 10.63 -11.22 6.23
N SER A 373 10.75 -10.08 6.91
CA SER A 373 10.06 -8.84 6.53
C SER A 373 10.92 -7.61 6.78
N ASN A 374 10.60 -6.54 6.05
CA ASN A 374 11.09 -5.20 6.32
C ASN A 374 10.57 -4.61 7.65
N MET A 375 9.67 -5.33 8.34
CA MET A 375 8.98 -4.92 9.56
C MET A 375 8.23 -3.60 9.45
N TYR A 376 7.94 -3.15 8.22
CA TYR A 376 7.19 -1.95 7.93
C TYR A 376 5.69 -2.28 7.80
N LEU A 377 5.11 -2.79 8.89
CA LEU A 377 3.70 -3.20 8.97
C LEU A 377 2.95 -2.45 10.07
N THR A 378 1.61 -2.53 10.06
CA THR A 378 0.76 -1.85 11.04
C THR A 378 0.66 -2.62 12.36
N VAL A 379 0.08 -1.98 13.40
CA VAL A 379 -0.16 -2.63 14.68
C VAL A 379 -1.19 -3.77 14.53
N GLU A 380 -2.17 -3.60 13.64
CA GLU A 380 -3.16 -4.61 13.32
C GLU A 380 -2.51 -5.85 12.71
N SER A 381 -1.56 -5.67 11.79
CA SER A 381 -0.78 -6.78 11.23
C SER A 381 0.03 -7.49 12.32
N MET A 382 0.67 -6.74 13.23
CA MET A 382 1.40 -7.36 14.35
C MET A 382 0.48 -8.20 15.23
N LYS A 383 -0.71 -7.68 15.60
CA LYS A 383 -1.69 -8.43 16.42
C LYS A 383 -2.12 -9.76 15.79
N LEU A 384 -2.10 -9.87 14.46
CA LEU A 384 -2.43 -11.12 13.77
C LEU A 384 -1.24 -12.08 13.72
N LEU A 385 -0.01 -11.57 13.69
CA LEU A 385 1.21 -12.36 13.50
C LEU A 385 1.80 -12.90 14.81
N VAL A 386 1.70 -12.14 15.91
CA VAL A 386 2.39 -12.48 17.18
C VAL A 386 1.98 -13.83 17.79
N ASP A 387 0.80 -14.34 17.46
CA ASP A 387 0.31 -15.62 17.98
C ASP A 387 0.64 -16.81 17.07
N VAL A 388 1.19 -16.56 15.87
CA VAL A 388 1.37 -17.60 14.83
C VAL A 388 2.76 -17.66 14.22
N ILE A 389 3.63 -16.71 14.53
CA ILE A 389 5.02 -16.66 14.06
C ILE A 389 5.96 -17.03 15.21
N ASP A 390 6.82 -18.02 14.98
CA ASP A 390 7.77 -18.51 15.97
C ASP A 390 9.11 -17.75 15.92
N ILE A 391 9.56 -17.42 14.71
CA ILE A 391 10.89 -16.83 14.46
C ILE A 391 10.75 -15.56 13.61
N TRP A 392 11.36 -14.48 14.08
CA TRP A 392 11.35 -13.19 13.42
C TRP A 392 12.69 -12.93 12.74
N LEU A 393 12.65 -12.63 11.43
CA LEU A 393 13.83 -12.31 10.64
C LEU A 393 13.72 -10.89 10.03
N PRO A 394 13.79 -9.84 10.87
CA PRO A 394 13.51 -8.49 10.43
C PRO A 394 14.69 -7.82 9.71
N ASP A 395 14.41 -7.12 8.62
CA ASP A 395 15.36 -6.24 7.95
C ASP A 395 15.34 -4.82 8.55
N PHE A 396 16.35 -4.48 9.33
CA PHE A 396 16.52 -3.12 9.87
C PHE A 396 17.52 -2.34 9.01
N LYS A 397 17.00 -1.60 8.02
CA LYS A 397 17.80 -1.00 6.93
C LYS A 397 18.27 0.43 7.20
N TYR A 398 17.43 1.27 7.81
CA TYR A 398 17.70 2.71 7.95
C TYR A 398 17.62 3.20 9.39
N GLY A 399 18.65 3.94 9.83
CA GLY A 399 18.69 4.56 11.17
C GLY A 399 17.99 5.92 11.24
N ASN A 400 17.38 6.39 10.15
CA ASN A 400 16.63 7.64 10.10
C ASN A 400 15.60 7.66 8.96
N ASN A 401 14.54 8.45 9.12
CA ASN A 401 13.47 8.59 8.12
C ASN A 401 13.92 9.29 6.83
N LYS A 402 14.93 10.17 6.88
CA LYS A 402 15.43 10.86 5.69
C LYS A 402 16.00 9.87 4.68
N CYS A 403 16.77 8.88 5.14
CA CYS A 403 17.32 7.82 4.31
C CYS A 403 16.22 6.86 3.86
N ALA A 404 15.31 6.47 4.76
CA ALA A 404 14.20 5.57 4.43
C ALA A 404 13.27 6.14 3.34
N ILE A 405 12.91 7.43 3.41
CA ILE A 405 12.12 8.10 2.38
C ILE A 405 12.91 8.21 1.07
N ARG A 406 14.19 8.63 1.14
CA ARG A 406 15.00 8.86 -0.07
C ARG A 406 15.36 7.59 -0.82
N LEU A 407 15.61 6.49 -0.11
CA LEU A 407 16.10 5.23 -0.67
C LEU A 407 15.02 4.16 -0.82
N SER A 408 13.94 4.24 -0.05
CA SER A 408 12.86 3.24 -0.04
C SER A 408 11.44 3.80 -0.04
N THR A 409 11.26 5.12 -0.19
CA THR A 409 9.93 5.79 -0.13
C THR A 409 9.13 5.42 1.13
N ALA A 410 9.82 5.13 2.25
CA ALA A 410 9.22 4.64 3.49
C ALA A 410 9.16 5.76 4.55
N PRO A 411 8.04 6.49 4.68
CA PRO A 411 7.85 7.51 5.72
C PRO A 411 7.70 6.88 7.11
N LYS A 412 8.11 7.59 8.18
CA LYS A 412 8.01 7.08 9.57
C LYS A 412 8.64 5.68 9.79
N TYR A 413 9.58 5.29 8.92
CA TYR A 413 10.19 3.96 8.91
C TYR A 413 10.82 3.61 10.25
N PHE A 414 11.62 4.53 10.81
CA PHE A 414 12.36 4.22 12.03
C PHE A 414 11.39 3.94 13.18
N GLU A 415 10.36 4.79 13.36
CA GLU A 415 9.35 4.65 14.40
C GLU A 415 8.50 3.37 14.22
N ILE A 416 8.13 3.05 12.97
CA ILE A 416 7.31 1.87 12.67
C ILE A 416 8.10 0.58 12.91
N VAL A 417 9.32 0.48 12.38
CA VAL A 417 10.15 -0.72 12.51
C VAL A 417 10.56 -0.95 13.96
N THR A 418 11.05 0.09 14.64
CA THR A 418 11.46 -0.03 16.06
C THR A 418 10.30 -0.43 16.98
N ARG A 419 9.10 0.11 16.75
CA ARG A 419 7.87 -0.34 17.44
C ARG A 419 7.61 -1.83 17.20
N ASN A 420 7.67 -2.28 15.95
CA ASN A 420 7.36 -3.66 15.59
C ASN A 420 8.44 -4.64 16.10
N LEU A 421 9.72 -4.24 16.14
CA LEU A 421 10.79 -5.04 16.75
C LEU A 421 10.54 -5.25 18.25
N LYS A 422 10.10 -4.21 18.98
CA LYS A 422 9.76 -4.33 20.40
C LYS A 422 8.59 -5.28 20.64
N ILE A 423 7.58 -5.26 19.77
CA ILE A 423 6.45 -6.20 19.88
C ILE A 423 6.91 -7.63 19.55
N ALA A 424 7.66 -7.82 18.46
CA ALA A 424 8.06 -9.14 17.99
C ALA A 424 8.95 -9.90 18.99
N ILE A 425 9.88 -9.23 19.67
CA ILE A 425 10.80 -9.89 20.62
C ILE A 425 10.10 -10.44 21.88
N GLU A 426 8.88 -9.97 22.18
CA GLU A 426 8.06 -10.51 23.27
C GLU A 426 7.37 -11.84 22.86
N HIS A 427 7.36 -12.17 21.57
CA HIS A 427 6.55 -13.22 20.97
C HIS A 427 7.34 -14.19 20.07
N GLY A 428 8.66 -14.30 20.23
CA GLY A 428 9.46 -15.27 19.49
C GLY A 428 10.95 -14.97 19.51
N ASP A 429 11.73 -15.86 18.89
CA ASP A 429 13.16 -15.66 18.70
C ASP A 429 13.42 -14.69 17.55
N MET A 430 14.51 -13.93 17.60
CA MET A 430 14.77 -12.86 16.65
C MET A 430 16.21 -12.81 16.16
N ILE A 431 16.37 -12.75 14.84
CA ILE A 431 17.64 -12.47 14.17
C ILE A 431 17.47 -11.23 13.29
N ILE A 432 17.97 -10.09 13.75
CA ILE A 432 17.89 -8.83 13.01
C ILE A 432 18.93 -8.81 11.90
N ARG A 433 18.50 -8.57 10.67
CA ARG A 433 19.38 -8.39 9.52
C ARG A 433 19.63 -6.92 9.27
N HIS A 434 20.90 -6.52 9.30
CA HIS A 434 21.33 -5.16 8.98
C HIS A 434 22.29 -5.17 7.77
N LEU A 435 21.78 -4.74 6.62
CA LEU A 435 22.57 -4.56 5.41
C LEU A 435 23.35 -3.24 5.47
N VAL A 436 24.69 -3.33 5.56
CA VAL A 436 25.54 -2.14 5.63
C VAL A 436 25.56 -1.43 4.27
N LEU A 437 25.10 -0.18 4.26
CA LEU A 437 25.14 0.68 3.08
C LEU A 437 26.42 1.53 3.07
N PRO A 438 27.12 1.64 1.93
CA PRO A 438 28.32 2.48 1.79
C PRO A 438 27.99 3.94 2.11
N ASN A 439 28.90 4.67 2.77
CA ASN A 439 28.73 6.06 3.17
C ASN A 439 27.55 6.33 4.15
N HIS A 440 26.92 5.30 4.71
CA HIS A 440 25.77 5.43 5.63
C HIS A 440 26.05 4.84 7.03
N LEU A 441 27.31 4.70 7.41
CA LEU A 441 27.68 4.19 8.74
C LEU A 441 27.15 5.09 9.87
N GLU A 442 27.42 6.39 9.80
CA GLU A 442 27.05 7.35 10.85
C GLU A 442 25.55 7.59 10.96
N CYS A 443 24.85 7.66 9.83
CA CYS A 443 23.44 8.01 9.81
C CYS A 443 22.51 6.80 9.87
N CYS A 444 22.97 5.59 9.51
CA CYS A 444 22.17 4.37 9.53
C CYS A 444 22.75 3.28 10.43
N THR A 445 23.93 2.75 10.14
CA THR A 445 24.47 1.56 10.83
C THR A 445 24.68 1.80 12.33
N LYS A 446 25.42 2.85 12.72
CA LYS A 446 25.68 3.14 14.13
C LYS A 446 24.40 3.47 14.91
N PRO A 447 23.46 4.28 14.39
CA PRO A 447 22.17 4.49 15.05
C PRO A 447 21.34 3.21 15.23
N ILE A 448 21.33 2.31 14.24
CA ILE A 448 20.62 1.03 14.34
C ILE A 448 21.24 0.16 15.44
N LEU A 449 22.55 -0.04 15.39
CA LEU A 449 23.25 -0.87 16.38
C LEU A 449 23.10 -0.30 17.79
N ARG A 450 23.25 1.02 17.95
CA ARG A 450 23.02 1.70 19.23
C ARG A 450 21.60 1.49 19.73
N TRP A 451 20.60 1.69 18.88
CA TRP A 451 19.21 1.51 19.26
C TRP A 451 18.93 0.06 19.70
N ILE A 452 19.46 -0.93 18.98
CA ILE A 452 19.30 -2.36 19.34
C ILE A 452 19.88 -2.60 20.74
N ALA A 453 21.12 -2.16 21.01
CA ALA A 453 21.77 -2.35 22.30
C ALA A 453 21.03 -1.66 23.46
N GLU A 454 20.44 -0.48 23.21
CA GLU A 454 19.72 0.29 24.22
C GLU A 454 18.28 -0.17 24.46
N ASN A 455 17.65 -0.86 23.50
CA ASN A 455 16.20 -1.11 23.52
C ASN A 455 15.79 -2.58 23.47
N LEU A 456 16.68 -3.49 23.07
CA LEU A 456 16.37 -4.91 22.93
C LEU A 456 17.28 -5.76 23.84
N PRO A 457 16.77 -6.90 24.35
CA PRO A 457 17.57 -7.82 25.14
C PRO A 457 18.66 -8.47 24.26
N THR A 458 19.90 -8.00 24.39
CA THR A 458 21.06 -8.45 23.59
C THR A 458 21.41 -9.93 23.77
N ASN A 459 20.93 -10.55 24.84
CA ASN A 459 21.05 -11.99 25.09
C ASN A 459 19.99 -12.85 24.36
N LYS A 460 18.95 -12.22 23.78
CA LYS A 460 17.88 -12.90 23.02
C LYS A 460 17.87 -12.53 21.54
N VAL A 461 18.63 -11.52 21.14
CA VAL A 461 18.65 -11.02 19.76
C VAL A 461 20.02 -11.25 19.16
N LEU A 462 20.03 -11.93 18.01
CA LEU A 462 21.20 -11.99 17.14
C LEU A 462 21.12 -10.89 16.08
N VAL A 463 22.25 -10.32 15.71
CA VAL A 463 22.30 -9.30 14.64
C VAL A 463 23.21 -9.81 13.52
N ASN A 464 22.66 -10.05 12.34
CA ASN A 464 23.42 -10.35 11.14
C ASN A 464 23.83 -9.03 10.45
N ILE A 465 25.10 -8.67 10.55
CA ILE A 465 25.69 -7.46 9.95
C ILE A 465 26.28 -7.82 8.58
N MET A 466 25.54 -7.49 7.52
CA MET A 466 25.80 -8.01 6.18
C MET A 466 26.60 -7.05 5.28
N ALA A 467 27.67 -7.56 4.66
CA ALA A 467 28.43 -6.88 3.61
C ALA A 467 27.83 -7.03 2.18
N GLN A 468 26.63 -7.61 2.08
CA GLN A 468 26.07 -8.12 0.83
C GLN A 468 25.54 -7.05 -0.12
N TYR A 469 25.61 -5.77 0.27
CA TYR A 469 25.06 -4.67 -0.51
C TYR A 469 25.72 -4.57 -1.89
N ARG A 470 24.88 -4.43 -2.92
CA ARG A 470 25.31 -4.18 -4.31
C ARG A 470 24.40 -3.11 -4.91
N PRO A 471 24.93 -2.18 -5.72
CA PRO A 471 24.12 -1.23 -6.45
C PRO A 471 23.30 -1.97 -7.51
N GLU A 472 22.00 -2.07 -7.31
CA GLU A 472 21.04 -2.75 -8.19
C GLU A 472 19.85 -1.83 -8.53
N TYR A 473 18.96 -2.29 -9.40
CA TYR A 473 17.70 -1.62 -9.77
C TYR A 473 17.88 -0.15 -10.20
N LEU A 474 17.26 0.80 -9.49
CA LEU A 474 17.29 2.21 -9.86
C LEU A 474 18.64 2.86 -9.58
N VAL A 475 19.37 2.39 -8.55
CA VAL A 475 20.73 2.86 -8.28
C VAL A 475 21.67 2.47 -9.42
N ALA A 476 21.59 1.23 -9.91
CA ALA A 476 22.36 0.79 -11.07
C ALA A 476 21.95 1.53 -12.36
N LYS A 477 20.65 1.77 -12.55
CA LYS A 477 20.11 2.44 -13.74
C LYS A 477 20.40 3.95 -13.79
N TYR A 478 20.44 4.61 -12.63
CA TYR A 478 20.63 6.05 -12.51
C TYR A 478 21.66 6.41 -11.41
N PRO A 479 22.94 6.03 -11.58
CA PRO A 479 23.96 6.18 -10.55
C PRO A 479 24.17 7.64 -10.11
N SER A 480 23.97 8.61 -11.01
CA SER A 480 24.08 10.04 -10.70
C SER A 480 23.02 10.56 -9.73
N LYS A 481 21.88 9.85 -9.56
CA LYS A 481 20.84 10.22 -8.59
C LYS A 481 21.16 9.76 -7.17
N TRP A 482 21.95 8.70 -7.01
CA TRP A 482 22.30 8.11 -5.71
C TRP A 482 23.81 7.85 -5.59
N PRO A 483 24.66 8.86 -5.82
CA PRO A 483 26.12 8.69 -5.90
C PRO A 483 26.74 8.16 -4.61
N ASP A 484 26.05 8.32 -3.48
CA ASP A 484 26.46 7.85 -2.16
C ASP A 484 26.32 6.32 -2.00
N VAL A 485 25.56 5.64 -2.85
CA VAL A 485 25.33 4.19 -2.75
C VAL A 485 25.65 3.40 -4.02
N VAL A 486 26.41 3.96 -4.96
CA VAL A 486 26.77 3.28 -6.23
C VAL A 486 27.89 2.23 -6.11
N ARG A 487 28.24 1.78 -4.91
CA ARG A 487 29.34 0.83 -4.66
C ARG A 487 28.99 -0.17 -3.56
N ARG A 488 29.82 -1.19 -3.37
CA ARG A 488 29.73 -2.02 -2.16
C ARG A 488 30.34 -1.29 -0.94
N PRO A 489 29.97 -1.65 0.30
CA PRO A 489 30.72 -1.21 1.48
C PRO A 489 32.17 -1.68 1.38
N THR A 490 33.08 -0.84 1.83
CA THR A 490 34.51 -1.15 1.90
C THR A 490 34.80 -2.07 3.08
N HIS A 491 35.94 -2.76 3.05
CA HIS A 491 36.42 -3.53 4.19
C HIS A 491 36.54 -2.67 5.46
N LYS A 492 36.97 -1.41 5.33
CA LYS A 492 37.06 -0.46 6.45
C LYS A 492 35.70 -0.18 7.08
N GLU A 493 34.68 0.08 6.25
CA GLU A 493 33.31 0.30 6.71
C GLU A 493 32.74 -0.95 7.42
N MET A 494 33.01 -2.14 6.89
CA MET A 494 32.59 -3.38 7.56
C MET A 494 33.29 -3.59 8.90
N LEU A 495 34.61 -3.42 8.95
CA LEU A 495 35.39 -3.57 10.17
C LEU A 495 34.94 -2.57 11.24
N GLU A 496 34.63 -1.33 10.84
CA GLU A 496 34.10 -0.31 11.74
C GLU A 496 32.71 -0.69 12.28
N ALA A 497 31.83 -1.24 11.44
CA ALA A 497 30.52 -1.74 11.87
C ALA A 497 30.64 -2.90 12.88
N TYR A 498 31.49 -3.89 12.60
CA TYR A 498 31.74 -5.02 13.51
C TYR A 498 32.36 -4.56 14.83
N THR A 499 33.36 -3.68 14.77
CA THR A 499 34.00 -3.12 15.98
C THR A 499 33.00 -2.38 16.84
N PHE A 500 32.13 -1.58 16.21
CA PHE A 500 31.09 -0.83 16.91
C PHE A 500 30.06 -1.77 17.55
N ALA A 501 29.60 -2.79 16.84
CA ALA A 501 28.69 -3.80 17.38
C ALA A 501 29.30 -4.56 18.57
N LYS A 502 30.59 -4.93 18.48
CA LYS A 502 31.34 -5.57 19.56
C LYS A 502 31.43 -4.69 20.80
N ASN A 503 31.72 -3.40 20.63
CA ASN A 503 31.78 -2.44 21.73
C ASN A 503 30.42 -2.22 22.43
N LEU A 504 29.31 -2.47 21.72
CA LEU A 504 27.96 -2.42 22.26
C LEU A 504 27.49 -3.75 22.88
N GLY A 505 28.31 -4.81 22.85
CA GLY A 505 27.94 -6.13 23.36
C GLY A 505 26.86 -6.84 22.52
N ILE A 506 26.75 -6.50 21.24
CA ILE A 506 25.79 -7.14 20.33
C ILE A 506 26.34 -8.50 19.87
N MET A 507 25.51 -9.54 19.94
CA MET A 507 25.84 -10.87 19.44
C MET A 507 25.64 -10.94 17.92
N PHE A 508 26.72 -10.78 17.16
CA PHE A 508 26.68 -10.81 15.68
C PHE A 508 27.57 -11.90 15.06
N GLU A 509 28.65 -12.30 15.72
CA GLU A 509 29.68 -13.21 15.18
C GLU A 509 29.12 -14.58 14.70
N PRO A 510 28.13 -15.22 15.34
CA PRO A 510 27.61 -16.52 14.87
C PRO A 510 26.80 -16.46 13.57
N VAL A 511 26.39 -15.27 13.13
CA VAL A 511 25.41 -15.09 12.04
C VAL A 511 25.83 -14.08 10.97
N SER A 512 27.02 -13.47 11.06
CA SER A 512 27.48 -12.38 10.18
C SER A 512 28.64 -12.74 9.26
#